data_AF-A0AAV5C897-F1
#
_entry.id   AF-A0AAV5C897-F1
#
_cell.length_a   1.000
_cell.length_b   1.000
_cell.length_c   1.000
_cell.angle_alpha   90.00
_cell.angle_beta   90.00
_cell.angle_gamma   90.00
#
_symmetry.space_group_name_H-M   'P 1'
#
loop_
_entity.id
_entity.type
_entity.pdbx_description
1 polymer ?
#
loop_
_entity_poly.entity_id
_entity_poly.type
_entity_poly.pdbx_seq_one_letter_code
_entity_poly.pdbx_strand_id
1 'polypeptide(L)'
;MRLKMKLPKVHVEKLMGKSKDAAEAASKIMKFCSRRRGGQTSREEGDGIGRSMTATPGVYEWRRNHYTAGSAYETNLNRVIDALPSNASSSSTFFAKATVGTVYTIGLCRLDLAAFSCHVCLESGLSDAKVACPFAMDASINMDGCHMRFSNLNFLTSKTNSVQQAFFSRPSSA
;
A
#
# COMPACT_ATOMS: atom_id res chain seq x y z
N MET A 1 -31.17 -13.94 4.64
CA MET A 1 -31.60 -12.62 5.15
C MET A 1 -30.39 -11.70 5.20
N ARG A 2 -30.36 -10.60 4.42
CA ARG A 2 -29.28 -9.60 4.47
C ARG A 2 -29.75 -8.40 5.29
N LEU A 3 -29.29 -8.26 6.54
CA LEU A 3 -29.43 -7.00 7.27
C LEU A 3 -28.45 -5.98 6.69
N LYS A 4 -28.96 -5.05 5.88
CA LYS A 4 -28.23 -3.82 5.54
C LYS A 4 -28.42 -2.83 6.69
N MET A 5 -27.48 -2.77 7.62
CA MET A 5 -27.39 -1.66 8.57
C MET A 5 -27.03 -0.39 7.80
N LYS A 6 -28.04 0.42 7.49
CA LYS A 6 -27.84 1.80 7.03
C LYS A 6 -27.41 2.62 8.24
N LEU A 7 -26.11 2.91 8.34
CA LEU A 7 -25.67 3.98 9.23
C LEU A 7 -26.33 5.29 8.78
N PRO A 8 -26.88 6.10 9.70
CA PRO A 8 -27.45 7.39 9.35
C PRO A 8 -26.38 8.28 8.70
N LYS A 9 -26.70 8.93 7.59
CA LYS A 9 -25.80 9.89 6.90
C LYS A 9 -25.14 10.87 7.88
N VAL A 10 -25.89 11.29 8.88
CA VAL A 10 -25.45 12.21 9.94
C VAL A 10 -24.29 11.64 10.78
N HIS A 11 -24.25 10.34 11.01
CA HIS A 11 -23.17 9.69 11.75
C HIS A 11 -21.91 9.51 10.89
N VAL A 12 -22.09 9.29 9.58
CA VAL A 12 -20.99 9.23 8.60
C VAL A 12 -20.37 10.62 8.41
N GLU A 13 -21.19 11.67 8.27
CA GLU A 13 -20.72 13.06 8.19
C GLU A 13 -20.02 13.51 9.48
N LYS A 14 -20.53 13.10 10.65
CA LYS A 14 -19.91 13.43 11.95
C LYS A 14 -18.60 12.69 12.19
N LEU A 15 -18.36 11.54 11.57
CA LEU A 15 -17.07 10.84 11.60
C LEU A 15 -16.07 11.46 10.62
N MET A 16 -16.54 11.94 9.47
CA MET A 16 -15.72 12.63 8.47
C MET A 16 -15.37 14.08 8.87
N GLY A 17 -16.18 14.72 9.72
CA GLY A 17 -16.00 16.12 10.16
C GLY A 17 -15.16 16.34 11.42
N LYS A 18 -14.47 15.31 11.98
CA LYS A 18 -13.69 15.43 13.23
C LYS A 18 -12.33 16.14 13.09
N SER A 19 -12.02 16.70 11.93
CA SER A 19 -10.84 17.54 11.71
C SER A 19 -11.31 18.89 11.23
N LYS A 20 -10.93 19.96 11.94
CA LYS A 20 -11.41 21.31 11.65
C LYS A 20 -11.02 21.79 10.25
N ASP A 21 -9.97 21.19 9.69
CA ASP A 21 -9.45 21.48 8.36
C ASP A 21 -8.63 20.29 7.80
N ALA A 22 -8.27 20.39 6.53
CA ALA A 22 -7.50 19.37 5.81
C ALA A 22 -6.08 19.16 6.38
N ALA A 23 -5.48 20.17 7.00
CA ALA A 23 -4.15 20.06 7.60
C ALA A 23 -4.21 19.29 8.93
N GLU A 24 -5.25 19.51 9.74
CA GLU A 24 -5.50 18.70 10.94
C GLU A 24 -5.79 17.23 10.59
N ALA A 25 -6.56 16.98 9.53
CA ALA A 25 -6.81 15.63 9.04
C ALA A 25 -5.52 14.95 8.56
N ALA A 26 -4.71 15.62 7.75
CA ALA A 26 -3.41 15.13 7.29
C ALA A 26 -2.47 14.82 8.46
N SER A 27 -2.43 15.67 9.48
CA SER A 27 -1.61 15.46 10.68
C SER A 27 -2.04 14.23 11.47
N LYS A 28 -3.35 14.03 11.69
CA LYS A 28 -3.88 12.84 12.38
C LYS A 28 -3.61 11.55 11.59
N ILE A 29 -3.79 11.58 10.27
CA ILE A 29 -3.47 10.45 9.38
C ILE A 29 -1.98 10.12 9.48
N MET A 30 -1.09 11.10 9.36
CA MET A 30 0.35 10.85 9.46
C MET A 30 0.80 10.34 10.84
N LYS A 31 0.15 10.80 11.92
CA LYS A 31 0.38 10.26 13.26
C LYS A 31 -0.02 8.79 13.35
N PHE A 32 -1.14 8.41 12.71
CA PHE A 32 -1.54 7.02 12.57
C PHE A 32 -0.53 6.21 11.75
N CYS A 33 -0.11 6.71 10.58
CA CYS A 33 0.86 6.03 9.72
C CYS A 33 2.22 5.83 10.41
N SER A 34 2.67 6.81 11.19
CA SER A 34 3.93 6.74 11.95
C SER A 34 3.86 5.68 13.05
N ARG A 35 2.69 5.47 13.65
CA ARG A 35 2.48 4.44 14.70
C ARG A 35 2.54 3.01 14.15
N ARG A 36 2.31 2.84 12.84
CA ARG A 36 2.41 1.55 12.12
C ARG A 36 3.74 1.35 11.39
N ARG A 37 4.62 2.36 11.39
CA ARG A 37 5.92 2.33 10.69
C ARG A 37 6.94 1.40 11.35
N GLY A 38 6.76 1.06 12.63
CA GLY A 38 7.48 -0.02 13.30
C GLY A 38 6.57 -1.24 13.37
N GLY A 39 6.96 -2.36 12.73
CA GLY A 39 6.22 -3.60 12.81
C GLY A 39 5.89 -3.95 14.26
N GLN A 40 4.62 -4.19 14.56
CA GLN A 40 4.21 -5.05 15.67
C GLN A 40 4.03 -6.43 15.01
N THR A 41 4.66 -7.54 15.41
CA THR A 41 5.09 -7.98 16.75
C THR A 41 4.15 -7.51 17.85
N SER A 42 2.88 -7.89 17.74
CA SER A 42 2.07 -8.15 18.92
C SER A 42 2.18 -9.64 19.22
N ARG A 43 2.97 -9.97 20.25
CA ARG A 43 2.86 -11.24 20.95
C ARG A 43 1.51 -11.23 21.65
N GLU A 44 0.51 -11.93 21.12
CA GLU A 44 -0.70 -12.26 21.86
C GLU A 44 -0.77 -13.78 22.04
N GLU A 45 -0.56 -14.18 23.29
CA GLU A 45 -0.87 -15.49 23.82
C GLU A 45 -2.32 -15.40 24.33
N GLY A 46 -3.24 -16.19 23.76
CA GLY A 46 -4.60 -16.34 24.29
C GLY A 46 -5.74 -16.46 23.27
N ASP A 47 -6.00 -17.71 22.89
CA ASP A 47 -7.30 -18.35 22.67
C ASP A 47 -8.28 -17.88 21.55
N GLY A 48 -8.57 -18.81 20.64
CA GLY A 48 -9.90 -18.98 20.05
C GLY A 48 -10.33 -18.12 18.85
N ILE A 49 -10.16 -18.67 17.64
CA ILE A 49 -10.92 -18.35 16.40
C ILE A 49 -10.68 -16.94 15.83
N GLY A 50 -9.47 -16.69 15.31
CA GLY A 50 -9.15 -15.51 14.48
C GLY A 50 -8.39 -15.95 13.22
N ARG A 51 -8.83 -15.51 12.04
CA ARG A 51 -8.11 -15.75 10.78
C ARG A 51 -6.69 -15.21 10.88
N SER A 52 -5.72 -16.12 10.90
CA SER A 52 -4.29 -15.84 10.79
C SER A 52 -4.02 -15.01 9.53
N MET A 53 -3.72 -13.73 9.69
CA MET A 53 -3.03 -12.94 8.68
C MET A 53 -1.59 -12.82 9.17
N THR A 54 -0.75 -13.77 8.73
CA THR A 54 0.70 -13.68 8.89
C THR A 54 1.20 -12.50 8.07
N ALA A 55 1.29 -11.32 8.68
CA ALA A 55 1.90 -10.15 8.07
C ALA A 55 3.40 -10.42 7.91
N THR A 56 3.86 -10.62 6.68
CA THR A 56 5.29 -10.64 6.35
C THR A 56 5.94 -9.31 6.76
N PRO A 57 7.17 -9.30 7.30
CA PRO A 57 7.85 -8.06 7.68
C PRO A 57 8.09 -7.17 6.46
N GLY A 58 7.32 -6.09 6.33
CA GLY A 58 7.50 -5.07 5.30
C GLY A 58 8.02 -3.76 5.90
N VAL A 59 8.91 -3.07 5.18
CA VAL A 59 9.28 -1.68 5.46
C VAL A 59 8.39 -0.77 4.62
N TYR A 60 7.65 0.12 5.29
CA TYR A 60 6.69 1.03 4.66
C TYR A 60 7.15 2.48 4.86
N GLU A 61 7.40 3.20 3.76
CA GLU A 61 7.68 4.63 3.76
C GLU A 61 6.50 5.41 3.15
N TRP A 62 6.08 6.48 3.83
CA TRP A 62 4.92 7.30 3.46
C TRP A 62 5.30 8.77 3.43
N ARG A 63 4.84 9.52 2.43
CA ARG A 63 4.92 11.00 2.42
C ARG A 63 3.65 11.63 2.96
N ARG A 64 3.75 12.90 3.38
CA ARG A 64 2.67 13.69 4.02
C ARG A 64 1.55 14.14 3.08
N ASN A 65 1.52 13.69 1.84
CA ASN A 65 0.52 14.08 0.86
C ASN A 65 -0.65 13.10 0.92
N HIS A 66 -1.88 13.62 0.97
CA HIS A 66 -3.07 12.80 1.10
C HIS A 66 -4.14 13.17 0.06
N TYR A 67 -4.86 12.15 -0.42
CA TYR A 67 -6.04 12.32 -1.27
C TYR A 67 -7.32 12.36 -0.45
N THR A 68 -8.37 12.92 -1.05
CA THR A 68 -9.70 12.92 -0.47
C THR A 68 -10.48 11.67 -0.86
N ALA A 69 -11.32 11.18 0.04
CA ALA A 69 -12.21 10.07 -0.23
C ALA A 69 -13.14 10.38 -1.43
N GLY A 70 -13.30 9.42 -2.33
CA GLY A 70 -14.07 9.56 -3.57
C GLY A 70 -13.35 10.34 -4.68
N SER A 71 -12.09 10.74 -4.48
CA SER A 71 -11.33 11.46 -5.50
C SER A 71 -11.03 10.60 -6.74
N ALA A 72 -10.75 11.27 -7.85
CA ALA A 72 -10.22 10.61 -9.05
C ALA A 72 -8.90 9.87 -8.74
N TYR A 73 -8.08 10.41 -7.84
CA TYR A 73 -6.84 9.76 -7.41
C TYR A 73 -7.10 8.41 -6.74
N GLU A 74 -8.05 8.33 -5.80
CA GLU A 74 -8.42 7.07 -5.15
C GLU A 74 -8.90 6.03 -6.16
N THR A 75 -9.78 6.43 -7.09
CA THR A 75 -10.30 5.55 -8.14
C THR A 75 -9.19 5.02 -9.04
N ASN A 76 -8.27 5.90 -9.46
CA ASN A 76 -7.13 5.53 -10.29
C ASN A 76 -6.14 4.63 -9.54
N LEU A 77 -5.91 4.90 -8.25
CA LEU A 77 -5.04 4.08 -7.41
C LEU A 77 -5.59 2.66 -7.26
N ASN A 78 -6.90 2.50 -7.04
CA ASN A 78 -7.54 1.18 -6.97
C ASN A 78 -7.35 0.39 -8.27
N ARG A 79 -7.58 1.02 -9.43
CA ARG A 79 -7.36 0.37 -10.74
C ARG A 79 -5.94 -0.13 -10.92
N VAL A 80 -4.96 0.65 -10.46
CA VAL A 80 -3.56 0.25 -10.55
C VAL A 80 -3.24 -0.88 -9.58
N ILE A 81 -3.75 -0.83 -8.36
CA ILE A 81 -3.56 -1.89 -7.35
C ILE A 81 -4.13 -3.22 -7.84
N ASP A 82 -5.28 -3.21 -8.51
CA ASP A 82 -5.91 -4.42 -9.03
C ASP A 82 -5.14 -5.03 -10.22
N ALA A 83 -4.49 -4.19 -11.05
CA ALA A 83 -3.83 -4.64 -12.27
C ALA A 83 -2.33 -4.96 -12.11
N LEU A 84 -1.64 -4.23 -11.23
CA LEU A 84 -0.17 -4.28 -11.10
C LEU A 84 0.37 -5.68 -10.73
N PRO A 85 -0.23 -6.43 -9.78
CA PRO A 85 0.25 -7.77 -9.43
C PRO A 85 0.25 -8.74 -10.62
N SER A 86 -0.85 -8.77 -11.39
CA SER A 86 -0.97 -9.60 -12.59
C SER A 86 0.01 -9.19 -13.68
N ASN A 87 0.16 -7.88 -13.91
CA ASN A 87 1.08 -7.35 -14.93
C ASN A 87 2.54 -7.68 -14.62
N ALA A 88 2.95 -7.56 -13.35
CA ALA A 88 4.33 -7.88 -12.96
C ALA A 88 4.59 -9.40 -12.97
N SER A 89 3.69 -10.20 -12.39
CA SER A 89 3.85 -11.66 -12.30
C SER A 89 3.82 -12.37 -13.66
N SER A 90 3.14 -11.81 -14.65
CA SER A 90 3.10 -12.34 -16.02
C SER A 90 4.27 -11.86 -16.90
N SER A 91 5.06 -10.90 -16.40
CA SER A 91 6.21 -10.35 -17.12
C SER A 91 7.43 -11.25 -16.94
N SER A 92 8.21 -11.44 -18.02
CA SER A 92 9.48 -12.19 -17.96
C SER A 92 10.52 -11.55 -17.06
N THR A 93 10.37 -10.26 -16.74
CA THR A 93 11.27 -9.51 -15.85
C THR A 93 10.71 -9.33 -14.44
N PHE A 94 9.53 -9.91 -14.14
CA PHE A 94 8.85 -9.75 -12.85
C PHE A 94 8.65 -8.28 -12.44
N PHE A 95 8.58 -7.40 -13.44
CA PHE A 95 8.48 -5.96 -13.29
C PHE A 95 7.32 -5.43 -14.11
N ALA A 96 6.54 -4.53 -13.51
CA ALA A 96 5.55 -3.73 -14.22
C ALA A 96 5.57 -2.29 -13.70
N LYS A 97 5.21 -1.37 -14.58
CA LYS A 97 4.89 0.02 -14.24
C LYS A 97 3.52 0.36 -14.79
N ALA A 98 2.79 1.22 -14.11
CA ALA A 98 1.50 1.72 -14.59
C ALA A 98 1.35 3.22 -14.30
N THR A 99 0.65 3.89 -15.21
CA THR A 99 0.24 5.29 -15.06
C THR A 99 -1.24 5.38 -15.34
N VAL A 100 -2.02 5.82 -14.36
CA VAL A 100 -3.47 6.02 -14.51
C VAL A 100 -3.81 7.39 -13.94
N GLY A 101 -4.16 8.33 -14.81
CA GLY A 101 -4.30 9.75 -14.45
C GLY A 101 -3.01 10.28 -13.84
N THR A 102 -3.07 10.76 -12.59
CA THR A 102 -1.92 11.27 -11.83
C THR A 102 -1.28 10.25 -10.90
N VAL A 103 -1.65 8.97 -11.00
CA VAL A 103 -1.05 7.89 -10.20
C VAL A 103 0.06 7.23 -11.01
N TYR A 104 1.29 7.28 -10.50
CA TYR A 104 2.47 6.62 -11.07
C TYR A 104 2.88 5.47 -10.17
N THR A 105 3.13 4.29 -10.75
CA THR A 105 3.44 3.10 -9.96
C THR A 105 4.49 2.20 -10.59
N ILE A 106 5.14 1.43 -9.72
CA ILE A 106 5.97 0.28 -10.07
C ILE A 106 5.61 -0.89 -9.16
N GLY A 107 5.79 -2.09 -9.69
CA GLY A 107 5.82 -3.35 -8.94
C GLY A 107 7.00 -4.16 -9.48
N LEU A 108 7.82 -4.64 -8.56
CA LEU A 108 9.00 -5.43 -8.85
C LEU A 108 9.05 -6.60 -7.88
N CYS A 109 9.12 -7.81 -8.39
CA CYS A 109 9.42 -8.97 -7.56
C CYS A 109 10.88 -9.38 -7.74
N ARG A 110 11.37 -10.19 -6.80
CA ARG A 110 12.61 -10.90 -7.00
C ARG A 110 12.45 -11.95 -8.11
N LEU A 111 13.52 -12.15 -8.87
CA LEU A 111 13.53 -13.02 -10.05
C LEU A 111 13.53 -14.51 -9.72
N ASP A 112 13.84 -14.90 -8.49
CA ASP A 112 13.83 -16.28 -8.02
C ASP A 112 12.46 -16.75 -7.50
N LEU A 113 11.46 -15.86 -7.48
CA LEU A 113 10.10 -16.21 -7.09
C LEU A 113 9.31 -16.84 -8.23
N ALA A 114 8.40 -17.75 -7.90
CA ALA A 114 7.36 -18.18 -8.82
C ALA A 114 6.40 -17.01 -9.13
N ALA A 115 5.81 -17.01 -10.34
CA ALA A 115 4.83 -16.00 -10.77
C ALA A 115 3.70 -15.79 -9.75
N PHE A 116 3.18 -16.89 -9.20
CA PHE A 116 2.15 -16.84 -8.16
C PHE A 116 2.63 -16.14 -6.88
N SER A 117 3.82 -16.45 -6.40
CA SER A 117 4.40 -15.80 -5.21
C SER A 117 4.65 -14.31 -5.43
N CYS A 118 5.08 -13.92 -6.64
CA CYS A 118 5.21 -12.51 -7.02
C CYS A 118 3.86 -11.79 -6.96
N HIS A 119 2.81 -12.39 -7.55
CA HIS A 119 1.47 -11.84 -7.54
C HIS A 119 0.98 -11.59 -6.11
N VAL A 120 1.04 -12.63 -5.25
CA VAL A 120 0.59 -12.56 -3.86
C VAL A 120 1.37 -11.50 -3.07
N CYS A 121 2.68 -11.41 -3.29
CA CYS A 121 3.52 -10.41 -2.63
C CYS A 121 3.06 -8.98 -2.99
N LEU A 122 2.89 -8.67 -4.29
CA LEU A 122 2.46 -7.34 -4.71
C LEU A 122 1.05 -7.01 -4.24
N GLU A 123 0.11 -7.96 -4.35
CA GLU A 123 -1.28 -7.79 -3.92
C GLU A 123 -1.37 -7.50 -2.41
N SER A 124 -0.66 -8.29 -1.61
CA SER A 124 -0.64 -8.14 -0.15
C SER A 124 -0.01 -6.81 0.26
N GLY A 125 1.15 -6.48 -0.32
CA GLY A 125 1.87 -5.25 0.02
C GLY A 125 1.08 -3.98 -0.31
N LEU A 126 0.40 -3.94 -1.47
CA LEU A 126 -0.44 -2.80 -1.86
C LEU A 126 -1.69 -2.68 -1.00
N SER A 127 -2.32 -3.81 -0.66
CA SER A 127 -3.50 -3.86 0.20
C SER A 127 -3.18 -3.41 1.62
N ASP A 128 -2.09 -3.94 2.18
CA ASP A 128 -1.57 -3.57 3.49
C ASP A 128 -1.20 -2.10 3.53
N ALA A 129 -0.64 -1.57 2.44
CA ALA A 129 -0.34 -0.15 2.34
C ALA A 129 -1.59 0.72 2.60
N LYS A 130 -2.71 0.43 1.92
CA LYS A 130 -3.95 1.20 2.09
C LYS A 130 -4.50 1.14 3.51
N VAL A 131 -4.31 0.02 4.19
CA VAL A 131 -4.75 -0.18 5.58
C VAL A 131 -3.80 0.51 6.55
N ALA A 132 -2.49 0.42 6.32
CA ALA A 132 -1.44 0.97 7.17
C ALA A 132 -1.41 2.51 7.18
N CYS A 133 -1.58 3.13 6.02
CA CYS A 133 -1.66 4.58 5.89
C CYS A 133 -2.78 4.98 4.93
N PRO A 134 -4.02 5.12 5.43
CA PRO A 134 -5.14 5.54 4.62
C PRO A 134 -4.87 6.89 3.94
N PHE A 135 -5.40 7.06 2.74
CA PHE A 135 -5.36 8.30 1.97
C PHE A 135 -3.97 8.78 1.51
N ALA A 136 -2.88 8.05 1.76
CA ALA A 136 -1.57 8.48 1.28
C ALA A 136 -1.50 8.54 -0.25
N MET A 137 -0.86 9.58 -0.78
CA MET A 137 -0.60 9.75 -2.20
C MET A 137 0.81 9.32 -2.64
N ASP A 138 1.71 9.01 -1.70
CA ASP A 138 3.04 8.50 -2.02
C ASP A 138 3.49 7.52 -0.96
N ALA A 139 3.77 6.30 -1.41
CA ALA A 139 4.10 5.16 -0.58
C ALA A 139 5.13 4.27 -1.26
N SER A 140 6.15 3.88 -0.52
CA SER A 140 7.12 2.87 -0.91
C SER A 140 7.03 1.70 0.05
N ILE A 141 6.85 0.50 -0.50
CA ILE A 141 6.68 -0.74 0.26
C ILE A 141 7.78 -1.71 -0.17
N ASN A 142 8.54 -2.19 0.80
CA ASN A 142 9.61 -3.15 0.60
C ASN A 142 9.32 -4.38 1.47
N MET A 143 8.99 -5.49 0.83
CA MET A 143 8.83 -6.80 1.47
C MET A 143 9.93 -7.74 0.98
N ASP A 144 10.14 -8.86 1.66
CA ASP A 144 11.24 -9.78 1.34
C ASP A 144 11.19 -10.30 -0.11
N GLY A 145 9.99 -10.45 -0.68
CA GLY A 145 9.79 -10.95 -2.04
C GLY A 145 9.58 -9.88 -3.12
N CYS A 146 9.20 -8.65 -2.75
CA CYS A 146 8.81 -7.64 -3.71
C CYS A 146 8.96 -6.21 -3.18
N HIS A 147 9.16 -5.30 -4.13
CA HIS A 147 9.16 -3.87 -3.92
C HIS A 147 8.10 -3.23 -4.81
N MET A 148 7.38 -2.27 -4.25
CA MET A 148 6.35 -1.54 -4.96
C MET A 148 6.30 -0.11 -4.46
N ARG A 149 5.93 0.80 -5.36
CA ARG A 149 5.77 2.21 -5.02
C ARG A 149 4.64 2.81 -5.83
N PHE A 150 3.84 3.64 -5.20
CA PHE A 150 2.92 4.54 -5.88
C PHE A 150 3.18 5.99 -5.45
N SER A 151 2.95 6.94 -6.36
CA SER A 151 3.07 8.37 -6.07
C SER A 151 2.15 9.20 -6.95
N ASN A 152 1.76 10.38 -6.47
CA ASN A 152 1.17 11.44 -7.30
C ASN A 152 2.23 12.27 -8.05
N LEU A 153 3.52 12.04 -7.77
CA LEU A 153 4.65 12.64 -8.46
C LEU A 153 5.23 11.63 -9.45
N ASN A 154 5.53 12.08 -10.67
CA ASN A 154 6.11 11.21 -11.68
C ASN A 154 7.57 10.87 -11.35
N PHE A 155 7.77 9.75 -10.65
CA PHE A 155 9.11 9.23 -10.35
C PHE A 155 9.63 8.26 -11.43
N LEU A 156 8.80 7.86 -12.40
CA LEU A 156 9.18 6.92 -13.45
C LEU A 156 10.24 7.49 -14.41
N THR A 157 10.37 8.82 -14.45
CA THR A 157 11.38 9.53 -15.25
C THR A 157 12.67 9.82 -14.47
N SER A 158 12.67 9.59 -13.15
CA SER A 158 13.83 9.83 -12.31
C SER A 158 14.88 8.74 -12.49
N LYS A 159 16.14 9.13 -12.72
CA LYS A 159 17.28 8.19 -12.83
C LYS A 159 17.78 7.71 -11.47
N THR A 160 17.39 8.36 -10.38
CA THR A 160 17.76 8.02 -8.99
C THR A 160 16.75 7.05 -8.37
N ASN A 161 16.58 5.88 -8.96
CA ASN A 161 15.81 4.78 -8.35
C ASN A 161 16.69 3.97 -7.37
N SER A 162 17.38 4.66 -6.45
CA SER A 162 18.31 4.06 -5.50
C SER A 162 17.67 2.98 -4.64
N VAL A 163 16.37 3.10 -4.31
CA VAL A 163 15.61 2.09 -3.56
C VAL A 163 15.36 0.82 -4.39
N GLN A 164 15.05 0.95 -5.68
CA GLN A 164 14.92 -0.21 -6.58
C GLN A 164 16.28 -0.89 -6.78
N GLN A 165 17.33 -0.10 -7.00
CA GLN A 165 18.70 -0.63 -7.13
C GLN A 165 19.15 -1.34 -5.85
N ALA A 166 18.91 -0.74 -4.68
CA ALA A 166 19.21 -1.37 -3.39
C ALA A 166 18.39 -2.64 -3.15
N PHE A 167 17.14 -2.69 -3.64
CA PHE A 167 16.32 -3.90 -3.57
C PHE A 167 16.92 -5.04 -4.42
N PHE A 168 17.37 -4.77 -5.66
CA PHE A 168 18.05 -5.76 -6.49
C PHE A 168 19.35 -6.28 -5.88
N SER A 169 20.06 -5.44 -5.12
CA SER A 169 21.34 -5.80 -4.49
C SER A 169 21.18 -6.59 -3.18
N ARG A 170 19.96 -6.74 -2.63
CA ARG A 170 19.75 -7.55 -1.42
C ARG A 170 19.79 -9.04 -1.76
N PRO A 171 20.73 -9.82 -1.21
CA PRO A 171 20.73 -11.27 -1.39
C PRO A 171 19.44 -11.86 -0.82
N SER A 172 18.99 -12.99 -1.37
CA SER A 172 18.07 -13.84 -0.61
C SER A 172 18.71 -14.20 0.70
N SER A 173 18.06 -13.92 1.82
CA SER A 173 18.27 -14.73 3.01
C SER A 173 17.90 -16.17 2.61
N ALA A 174 18.91 -17.03 2.51
CA ALA A 174 18.76 -18.47 2.30
C ALA A 174 18.35 -19.15 3.61
#